data_AF-A0A367XVE6-F1
#
_entry.id   AF-A0A367XVE6-F1
#
_cell.length_a   1.000
_cell.length_b   1.000
_cell.length_c   1.000
_cell.angle_alpha   90.00
_cell.angle_beta   90.00
_cell.angle_gamma   90.00
#
_symmetry.space_group_name_H-M   'P 1'
#
loop_
_entity.id
_entity.type
_entity.pdbx_description
1 polymer ?
#
loop_
_entity_poly.entity_id
_entity_poly.type
_entity_poly.pdbx_seq_one_letter_code
_entity_poly.pdbx_strand_id
1 'polypeptide(L)'
;MIKTTTTTKTVTSETLSSPPGASPTNFLKESFKKRYGNTYAITRQLLKGIRLDEILSLRQWGDLAEFVQQERQEHFDAQKRRATYLEKKSEIETTQLKLLRGRAKTVAESRHRRKQPDVKLDLKTPEGRKQFVLDGFDRAKYNGGVVLQWFVHEMQILLPYTREMIHTLGDNLDLAHIDGSSSSKALSQYDKDIVESILIPGLEYDLNKYYLDHKQKWLTQRGPYQAVVKETMAGVTPLPYVMQTTKHKLGRRELADLIKEQVLWVRIRNIWKAKEPIQEENVQKDGGYPVAKSGGWGPDEIIYPRKYYEQFCDGEELFEGFVEIANNMLEGNTDPIDFEQFYWGESLDIATEYINGEYRRVCSELPVDYMALLKQLQEKYNAWFEEDMEKYQKLVKDLEKYKQWQHHLRGPSQARYGQVPSGDRIGKGKSLGDFMKEAGFKTYEFGNKYTKRLTQTLRGISEKC
;
A
#
# COMPACT_ATOMS: atom_id res chain seq x y z
N MET A 1 59.42 -11.50 -42.34
CA MET A 1 59.23 -12.94 -42.57
C MET A 1 58.08 -13.42 -41.72
N ILE A 2 56.95 -13.67 -42.38
CA ILE A 2 55.74 -14.31 -41.85
C ILE A 2 56.02 -15.82 -41.80
N LYS A 3 55.64 -16.50 -40.72
CA LYS A 3 55.24 -17.91 -40.77
C LYS A 3 54.29 -18.25 -39.62
N THR A 4 53.13 -18.70 -40.06
CA THR A 4 51.99 -19.32 -39.41
C THR A 4 52.35 -20.58 -38.64
N THR A 5 51.58 -20.87 -37.58
CA THR A 5 51.19 -22.26 -37.27
C THR A 5 49.87 -22.30 -36.50
N THR A 6 48.89 -22.88 -37.19
CA THR A 6 47.58 -23.35 -36.75
C THR A 6 47.73 -24.43 -35.66
N THR A 7 46.85 -24.47 -34.66
CA THR A 7 46.61 -25.72 -33.92
C THR A 7 45.16 -25.77 -33.44
N THR A 8 44.39 -26.57 -34.17
CA THR A 8 43.11 -27.15 -33.79
C THR A 8 43.21 -27.83 -32.41
N LYS A 9 42.26 -27.55 -31.51
CA LYS A 9 41.98 -28.40 -30.35
C LYS A 9 40.55 -28.90 -30.38
N THR A 10 40.51 -30.21 -30.46
CA THR A 10 39.41 -31.16 -30.40
C THR A 10 38.53 -30.96 -29.19
N VAL A 11 37.22 -31.06 -29.42
CA VAL A 11 36.16 -31.16 -28.42
C VAL A 11 36.30 -32.49 -27.68
N THR A 12 36.47 -32.43 -26.36
CA THR A 12 36.15 -33.54 -25.46
C THR A 12 34.95 -33.14 -24.62
N SER A 13 33.87 -33.91 -24.78
CA SER A 13 32.65 -33.88 -24.01
C SER A 13 32.92 -34.09 -22.52
N GLU A 14 32.65 -33.07 -21.70
CA GLU A 14 32.45 -33.24 -20.26
C GLU A 14 30.96 -33.06 -19.93
N THR A 15 30.44 -34.14 -19.36
CA THR A 15 29.09 -34.36 -18.87
C THR A 15 28.70 -33.35 -17.79
N LEU A 16 27.65 -32.58 -18.03
CA LEU A 16 26.91 -31.81 -17.02
C LEU A 16 26.22 -32.79 -16.05
N SER A 17 26.79 -32.92 -14.86
CA SER A 17 26.17 -33.59 -13.71
C SER A 17 24.91 -32.85 -13.27
N SER A 18 23.77 -33.54 -13.33
CA SER A 18 22.48 -33.08 -12.78
C SER A 18 22.49 -33.10 -11.24
N PRO A 19 21.72 -32.21 -10.56
CA PRO A 19 21.60 -32.24 -9.11
C PRO A 19 20.89 -33.53 -8.65
N PRO A 20 21.22 -34.05 -7.45
CA PRO A 20 20.75 -35.34 -6.98
C PRO A 20 19.29 -35.23 -6.50
N GLY A 21 18.40 -36.02 -7.10
CA GLY A 21 17.15 -36.42 -6.43
C GLY A 21 15.82 -36.17 -7.16
N ALA A 22 15.77 -35.43 -8.28
CA ALA A 22 14.57 -35.33 -9.09
C ALA A 22 14.83 -35.95 -10.47
N SER A 23 14.30 -37.16 -10.71
CA SER A 23 14.37 -37.74 -12.04
C SER A 23 13.72 -36.79 -13.06
N PRO A 24 14.29 -36.59 -14.26
CA PRO A 24 13.70 -35.75 -15.31
C PRO A 24 12.26 -36.18 -15.67
N THR A 25 11.92 -37.44 -15.43
CA THR A 25 10.57 -37.99 -15.53
C THR A 25 9.60 -37.41 -14.49
N ASN A 26 10.05 -37.07 -13.27
CA ASN A 26 9.21 -36.45 -12.25
C ASN A 26 8.92 -34.98 -12.56
N PHE A 27 9.87 -34.24 -13.14
CA PHE A 27 9.64 -32.86 -13.58
C PHE A 27 8.66 -32.80 -14.77
N LEU A 28 8.77 -33.73 -15.71
CA LEU A 28 7.81 -33.88 -16.81
C LEU A 28 6.41 -34.29 -16.29
N LYS A 29 6.35 -35.21 -15.33
CA LYS A 29 5.09 -35.71 -14.77
C LYS A 29 4.39 -34.65 -13.90
N GLU A 30 5.15 -33.84 -13.17
CA GLU A 30 4.64 -32.69 -12.40
C GLU A 30 4.21 -31.54 -13.31
N SER A 31 4.97 -31.21 -14.37
CA SER A 31 4.59 -30.18 -15.34
C SER A 31 3.34 -30.57 -16.15
N PHE A 32 3.21 -31.85 -16.49
CA PHE A 32 2.04 -32.42 -17.17
C PHE A 32 0.79 -32.43 -16.27
N LYS A 33 0.91 -32.86 -15.01
CA LYS A 33 -0.17 -32.74 -14.01
C LYS A 33 -0.56 -31.28 -13.72
N LYS A 34 0.38 -30.35 -13.90
CA LYS A 34 0.18 -28.92 -13.67
C LYS A 34 -0.50 -28.20 -14.84
N ARG A 35 -0.32 -28.62 -16.10
CA ARG A 35 -0.96 -28.01 -17.29
C ARG A 35 -2.44 -28.37 -17.44
N TYR A 36 -2.82 -29.51 -16.90
CA TYR A 36 -4.18 -30.03 -17.01
C TYR A 36 -4.74 -30.24 -15.60
N GLY A 37 -5.64 -29.34 -15.18
CA GLY A 37 -6.14 -29.30 -13.79
C GLY A 37 -6.94 -30.54 -13.35
N ASN A 38 -7.23 -31.47 -14.26
CA ASN A 38 -7.93 -32.73 -13.99
C ASN A 38 -7.36 -33.84 -14.88
N THR A 39 -7.27 -35.06 -14.35
CA THR A 39 -6.93 -36.30 -15.06
C THR A 39 -7.67 -36.41 -16.39
N TYR A 40 -8.95 -36.03 -16.46
CA TYR A 40 -9.72 -36.05 -17.72
C TYR A 40 -9.12 -35.17 -18.83
N ALA A 41 -8.64 -33.97 -18.49
CA ALA A 41 -8.02 -33.06 -19.46
C ALA A 41 -6.66 -33.60 -19.94
N ILE A 42 -5.92 -34.25 -19.04
CA ILE A 42 -4.71 -35.01 -19.37
C ILE A 42 -5.02 -36.10 -20.40
N THR A 43 -6.02 -36.95 -20.14
CA THR A 43 -6.32 -38.09 -21.02
C THR A 43 -6.78 -37.62 -22.39
N ARG A 44 -7.62 -36.57 -22.45
CA ARG A 44 -8.10 -36.00 -23.71
C ARG A 44 -6.95 -35.50 -24.58
N GLN A 45 -5.93 -34.89 -23.99
CA GLN A 45 -4.81 -34.32 -24.72
C GLN A 45 -3.80 -35.39 -25.16
N LEU A 46 -3.58 -36.41 -24.33
CA LEU A 46 -2.83 -37.60 -24.75
C LEU A 46 -3.48 -38.30 -25.94
N LEU A 47 -4.80 -38.52 -25.89
CA LEU A 47 -5.53 -39.15 -26.99
C LEU A 47 -5.51 -38.31 -28.27
N LYS A 48 -5.58 -36.98 -28.15
CA LYS A 48 -5.39 -36.08 -29.30
C LYS A 48 -4.01 -36.20 -29.91
N GLY A 49 -2.95 -36.25 -29.09
CA GLY A 49 -1.58 -36.43 -29.55
C GLY A 49 -1.37 -37.77 -30.25
N ILE A 50 -1.89 -38.86 -29.68
CA ILE A 50 -1.85 -40.20 -30.29
C ILE A 50 -2.57 -40.20 -31.65
N ARG A 51 -3.76 -39.60 -31.73
CA ARG A 51 -4.52 -39.49 -32.98
C ARG A 51 -3.76 -38.69 -34.04
N LEU A 52 -3.10 -37.59 -33.65
CA LEU A 52 -2.30 -36.79 -34.57
C LEU A 52 -1.09 -37.59 -35.10
N ASP A 53 -0.37 -38.28 -34.21
CA ASP A 53 0.77 -39.14 -34.59
C ASP A 53 0.34 -40.26 -35.55
N GLU A 54 -0.82 -40.89 -35.32
CA GLU A 54 -1.39 -41.89 -36.22
C GLU A 54 -1.66 -41.31 -37.61
N ILE A 55 -2.35 -40.17 -37.69
CA ILE A 55 -2.66 -39.47 -38.96
C ILE A 55 -1.39 -39.11 -39.73
N LEU A 56 -0.38 -38.58 -39.02
CA LEU A 56 0.91 -38.19 -39.60
C LEU A 56 1.71 -39.40 -40.07
N SER A 57 1.71 -40.50 -39.31
CA SER A 57 2.42 -41.74 -39.67
C SER A 57 1.81 -42.42 -40.90
N LEU A 58 0.48 -42.36 -41.05
CA LEU A 58 -0.28 -42.93 -42.17
C LEU A 58 -0.37 -41.99 -43.37
N ARG A 59 0.11 -40.74 -43.25
CA ARG A 59 0.06 -39.69 -44.28
C ARG A 59 -1.36 -39.42 -44.80
N GLN A 60 -2.34 -39.46 -43.92
CA GLN A 60 -3.75 -39.22 -44.25
C GLN A 60 -4.06 -37.71 -44.19
N TRP A 61 -3.74 -37.00 -45.27
CA TRP A 61 -3.85 -35.54 -45.32
C TRP A 61 -5.28 -34.98 -45.17
N GLY A 62 -6.30 -35.74 -45.61
CA GLY A 62 -7.70 -35.36 -45.40
C GLY A 62 -8.09 -35.34 -43.93
N ASP A 63 -7.70 -36.37 -43.18
CA ASP A 63 -7.96 -36.47 -41.73
C ASP A 63 -7.16 -35.44 -40.93
N LEU A 64 -5.97 -35.06 -41.42
CA LEU A 64 -5.18 -33.97 -40.84
C LEU A 64 -5.88 -32.61 -41.01
N ALA A 65 -6.46 -32.33 -42.17
CA ALA A 65 -7.19 -31.09 -42.42
C ALA A 65 -8.42 -30.97 -41.49
N GLU A 66 -9.18 -32.05 -41.33
CA GLU A 66 -10.31 -32.10 -40.39
C GLU A 66 -9.85 -31.92 -38.93
N PHE A 67 -8.75 -32.56 -38.54
CA PHE A 67 -8.17 -32.40 -37.20
C PHE A 67 -7.77 -30.94 -36.92
N VAL A 68 -7.10 -30.29 -37.86
CA VAL A 68 -6.70 -28.88 -37.75
C VAL A 68 -7.92 -27.96 -37.66
N GLN A 69 -8.95 -28.21 -38.47
CA GLN A 69 -10.19 -27.43 -38.44
C GLN A 69 -10.92 -27.57 -37.09
N GLN A 70 -10.95 -28.79 -36.54
CA GLN A 70 -11.53 -29.05 -35.22
C GLN A 70 -10.77 -28.31 -34.10
N GLU A 71 -9.43 -28.30 -34.12
CA GLU A 71 -8.63 -27.55 -33.13
C GLU A 71 -8.82 -26.04 -33.25
N ARG A 72 -8.86 -25.51 -34.48
CA ARG A 72 -9.13 -24.08 -34.72
C ARG A 72 -10.49 -23.67 -34.13
N GLN A 73 -11.51 -24.50 -34.31
CA GLN A 73 -12.85 -24.23 -33.79
C GLN A 73 -12.91 -24.32 -32.26
N GLU A 74 -12.25 -25.32 -31.65
CA GLU A 74 -12.16 -25.42 -30.18
C GLU A 74 -11.46 -24.19 -29.57
N HIS A 75 -10.41 -23.68 -30.21
CA HIS A 75 -9.70 -22.50 -29.78
C HIS A 75 -10.56 -21.22 -29.92
N PHE A 76 -11.29 -21.08 -31.02
CA PHE A 76 -12.24 -19.98 -31.22
C PHE A 76 -13.36 -19.99 -30.17
N ASP A 77 -13.94 -21.15 -29.88
CA ASP A 77 -14.98 -21.29 -28.85
C ASP A 77 -14.45 -20.99 -27.43
N ALA A 78 -13.17 -21.25 -27.17
CA ALA A 78 -12.52 -20.85 -25.94
C ALA A 78 -12.38 -19.32 -25.85
N GLN A 79 -12.02 -18.64 -26.94
CA GLN A 79 -11.97 -17.18 -27.01
C GLN A 79 -13.36 -16.54 -26.85
N LYS A 80 -14.40 -17.12 -27.46
CA LYS A 80 -15.78 -16.66 -27.30
C LYS A 80 -16.27 -16.77 -25.86
N ARG A 81 -16.01 -17.91 -25.19
CA ARG A 81 -16.30 -18.09 -23.76
C ARG A 81 -15.59 -17.05 -22.90
N ARG A 82 -14.35 -16.71 -23.24
CA ARG A 82 -13.57 -15.68 -22.55
C ARG A 82 -14.17 -14.29 -22.71
N ALA A 83 -14.59 -13.89 -23.92
CA ALA A 83 -15.28 -12.62 -24.13
C ALA A 83 -16.55 -12.51 -23.27
N THR A 84 -17.38 -13.57 -23.26
CA THR A 84 -18.60 -13.61 -22.45
C THR A 84 -18.35 -13.55 -20.95
N TYR A 85 -17.24 -14.12 -20.47
CA TYR A 85 -16.84 -14.03 -19.05
C TYR A 85 -16.47 -12.59 -18.67
N LEU A 86 -15.74 -11.89 -19.54
CA LEU A 86 -15.32 -10.51 -19.29
C LEU A 86 -16.52 -9.56 -19.25
N GLU A 87 -17.49 -9.74 -20.15
CA GLU A 87 -18.75 -8.99 -20.14
C GLU A 87 -19.55 -9.19 -18.84
N LYS A 88 -19.56 -10.42 -18.31
CA LYS A 88 -20.36 -10.79 -17.12
C LYS A 88 -19.55 -10.93 -15.83
N LYS A 89 -18.36 -10.33 -15.78
CA LYS A 89 -17.39 -10.56 -14.71
C LYS A 89 -17.95 -10.33 -13.30
N SER A 90 -18.70 -9.26 -13.09
CA SER A 90 -19.28 -8.91 -11.79
C SER A 90 -20.33 -9.92 -11.30
N GLU A 91 -21.15 -10.47 -12.20
CA GLU A 91 -22.15 -11.48 -11.90
C GLU A 91 -21.48 -12.82 -11.56
N ILE A 92 -20.41 -13.16 -12.28
CA ILE A 92 -19.67 -14.41 -12.05
C ILE A 92 -18.88 -14.34 -10.74
N GLU A 93 -18.23 -13.21 -10.43
CA GLU A 93 -17.53 -13.03 -9.16
C GLU A 93 -18.47 -13.06 -7.95
N THR A 94 -19.66 -12.44 -8.06
CA THR A 94 -20.67 -12.46 -6.98
C THR A 94 -21.27 -13.86 -6.76
N THR A 95 -21.48 -14.63 -7.83
CA THR A 95 -21.93 -16.04 -7.71
C THR A 95 -20.83 -16.93 -7.13
N GLN A 96 -19.57 -16.75 -7.53
CA GLN A 96 -18.43 -17.44 -6.92
C GLN A 96 -18.26 -17.11 -5.44
N LEU A 97 -18.41 -15.83 -5.05
CA LEU A 97 -18.38 -15.40 -3.65
C LEU A 97 -19.48 -16.06 -2.80
N LYS A 98 -20.67 -16.27 -3.37
CA LYS A 98 -21.78 -16.96 -2.69
C LYS A 98 -21.48 -18.45 -2.45
N LEU A 99 -20.66 -19.07 -3.29
CA LEU A 99 -20.28 -20.48 -3.19
C LEU A 99 -19.17 -20.72 -2.16
N LEU A 100 -18.34 -19.71 -1.87
CA LEU A 100 -17.29 -19.79 -0.85
C LEU A 100 -17.89 -19.91 0.56
N ARG A 101 -17.23 -20.66 1.46
CA ARG A 101 -17.64 -20.84 2.87
C ARG A 101 -16.49 -20.55 3.83
N GLY A 102 -16.84 -20.23 5.08
CA GLY A 102 -15.88 -20.05 6.18
C GLY A 102 -14.91 -18.88 5.98
N ARG A 103 -13.65 -19.06 6.42
CA ARG A 103 -12.62 -18.01 6.43
C ARG A 103 -12.30 -17.43 5.04
N ALA A 104 -12.40 -18.24 4.00
CA ALA A 104 -12.20 -17.80 2.61
C ALA A 104 -13.26 -16.78 2.17
N LYS A 105 -14.52 -16.99 2.56
CA LYS A 105 -15.62 -16.04 2.31
C LYS A 105 -15.37 -14.73 3.06
N THR A 106 -14.99 -14.79 4.33
CA THR A 106 -14.76 -13.59 5.15
C THR A 106 -13.63 -12.72 4.59
N VAL A 107 -12.54 -13.34 4.12
CA VAL A 107 -11.42 -12.62 3.50
C VAL A 107 -11.85 -12.02 2.17
N ALA A 108 -12.54 -12.78 1.31
CA ALA A 108 -13.00 -12.28 0.02
C ALA A 108 -14.02 -11.13 0.19
N GLU A 109 -14.99 -11.27 1.10
CA GLU A 109 -15.93 -10.21 1.47
C GLU A 109 -15.24 -8.97 2.05
N SER A 110 -14.18 -9.14 2.85
CA SER A 110 -13.44 -7.99 3.38
C SER A 110 -12.73 -7.18 2.30
N ARG A 111 -12.27 -7.84 1.22
CA ARG A 111 -11.69 -7.18 0.04
C ARG A 111 -12.76 -6.46 -0.80
N HIS A 112 -13.98 -6.97 -0.80
CA HIS A 112 -15.14 -6.34 -1.48
C HIS A 112 -15.87 -5.29 -0.63
N ARG A 113 -15.71 -5.28 0.71
CA ARG A 113 -16.28 -4.25 1.59
C ARG A 113 -15.60 -2.90 1.33
N ARG A 114 -16.22 -2.09 0.47
CA ARG A 114 -16.00 -0.65 0.48
C ARG A 114 -16.32 -0.13 1.89
N LYS A 115 -15.47 0.74 2.45
CA LYS A 115 -15.79 1.47 3.69
C LYS A 115 -17.19 2.05 3.52
N GLN A 116 -18.16 1.58 4.30
CA GLN A 116 -19.49 2.19 4.23
C GLN A 116 -19.31 3.67 4.58
N PRO A 117 -19.79 4.59 3.71
CA PRO A 117 -19.70 6.00 4.02
C PRO A 117 -20.52 6.25 5.29
N ASP A 118 -19.95 6.96 6.27
CA ASP A 118 -20.69 7.44 7.42
C ASP A 118 -21.97 8.11 6.91
N VAL A 119 -23.12 7.69 7.43
CA VAL A 119 -24.42 8.28 7.07
C VAL A 119 -24.36 9.74 7.45
N LYS A 120 -24.34 10.63 6.45
CA LYS A 120 -24.35 12.07 6.68
C LYS A 120 -25.74 12.45 7.16
N LEU A 121 -25.88 12.71 8.46
CA LEU A 121 -27.10 13.23 9.06
C LEU A 121 -27.43 14.61 8.47
N ASP A 122 -28.72 14.85 8.18
CA ASP A 122 -29.16 16.16 7.72
C ASP A 122 -29.38 17.11 8.92
N LEU A 123 -28.41 18.00 9.14
CA LEU A 123 -28.43 19.00 10.20
C LEU A 123 -29.51 20.09 10.01
N LYS A 124 -30.23 20.09 8.88
CA LYS A 124 -31.37 21.00 8.69
C LYS A 124 -32.61 20.53 9.45
N THR A 125 -32.75 19.23 9.66
CA THR A 125 -33.88 18.63 10.38
C THR A 125 -33.65 18.67 11.90
N PRO A 126 -34.69 18.89 12.71
CA PRO A 126 -34.56 18.86 14.17
C PRO A 126 -34.17 17.47 14.69
N GLU A 127 -34.64 16.39 14.05
CA GLU A 127 -34.25 15.01 14.37
C GLU A 127 -32.77 14.76 14.06
N GLY A 128 -32.30 15.21 12.89
CA GLY A 128 -30.89 15.09 12.51
C GLY A 128 -29.96 15.88 13.41
N ARG A 129 -30.37 17.07 13.89
CA ARG A 129 -29.62 17.82 14.92
C ARG A 129 -29.56 17.09 16.24
N LYS A 130 -30.68 16.53 16.72
CA LYS A 130 -30.73 15.76 17.96
C LYS A 130 -29.83 14.53 17.89
N GLN A 131 -29.92 13.76 16.80
CA GLN A 131 -29.06 12.59 16.58
C GLN A 131 -27.59 12.98 16.47
N PHE A 132 -27.26 14.06 15.76
CA PHE A 132 -25.88 14.56 15.68
C PHE A 132 -25.31 14.92 17.06
N VAL A 133 -26.11 15.54 17.92
CA VAL A 133 -25.72 15.91 19.28
C VAL A 133 -25.54 14.66 20.15
N LEU A 134 -26.48 13.70 20.10
CA LEU A 134 -26.38 12.43 20.83
C LEU A 134 -25.15 11.62 20.39
N ASP A 135 -24.97 11.41 19.09
CA ASP A 135 -23.79 10.76 18.52
C ASP A 135 -22.50 11.49 18.92
N GLY A 136 -22.56 12.83 18.96
CA GLY A 136 -21.46 13.68 19.41
C GLY A 136 -21.10 13.43 20.86
N PHE A 137 -22.09 13.39 21.76
CA PHE A 137 -21.89 13.10 23.18
C PHE A 137 -21.36 11.68 23.41
N ASP A 138 -21.91 10.68 22.72
CA ASP A 138 -21.46 9.29 22.84
C ASP A 138 -20.01 9.14 22.37
N ARG A 139 -19.67 9.77 21.24
CA ARG A 139 -18.29 9.82 20.73
C ARG A 139 -17.38 10.57 21.69
N ALA A 140 -17.81 11.69 22.25
CA ALA A 140 -17.02 12.47 23.20
C ALA A 140 -16.74 11.67 24.48
N LYS A 141 -17.78 11.06 25.06
CA LYS A 141 -17.66 10.20 26.23
C LYS A 141 -16.73 9.02 25.99
N TYR A 142 -16.84 8.37 24.83
CA TYR A 142 -15.95 7.28 24.44
C TYR A 142 -14.50 7.75 24.31
N ASN A 143 -14.25 8.82 23.54
CA ASN A 143 -12.89 9.32 23.29
C ASN A 143 -12.23 9.83 24.58
N GLY A 144 -12.95 10.62 25.39
CA GLY A 144 -12.46 11.15 26.66
C GLY A 144 -12.20 10.03 27.67
N GLY A 145 -13.13 9.07 27.77
CA GLY A 145 -12.98 7.90 28.63
C GLY A 145 -11.74 7.07 28.32
N VAL A 146 -11.44 6.85 27.02
CA VAL A 146 -10.21 6.17 26.61
C VAL A 146 -8.98 6.95 27.08
N VAL A 147 -8.88 8.24 26.77
CA VAL A 147 -7.69 9.05 27.15
C VAL A 147 -7.48 9.05 28.67
N LEU A 148 -8.56 9.22 29.43
CA LEU A 148 -8.53 9.23 30.88
C LEU A 148 -8.10 7.87 31.47
N GLN A 149 -8.57 6.75 30.93
CA GLN A 149 -8.13 5.41 31.36
C GLN A 149 -6.62 5.24 31.24
N TRP A 150 -6.06 5.66 30.09
CA TRP A 150 -4.61 5.57 29.86
C TRP A 150 -3.83 6.53 30.75
N PHE A 151 -4.34 7.74 31.01
CA PHE A 151 -3.71 8.69 31.93
C PHE A 151 -3.67 8.16 33.36
N VAL A 152 -4.81 7.66 33.85
CA VAL A 152 -4.90 7.08 35.20
C VAL A 152 -3.96 5.88 35.33
N HIS A 153 -3.95 4.97 34.35
CA HIS A 153 -3.02 3.84 34.33
C HIS A 153 -1.54 4.28 34.44
N GLU A 154 -1.13 5.31 33.70
CA GLU A 154 0.24 5.80 33.74
C GLU A 154 0.57 6.54 35.06
N MET A 155 -0.42 7.23 35.65
CA MET A 155 -0.28 8.02 36.87
C MET A 155 -0.57 7.23 38.17
N GLN A 156 -0.87 5.93 38.09
CA GLN A 156 -1.29 5.09 39.23
C GLN A 156 -0.29 5.08 40.41
N ILE A 157 0.98 5.43 40.17
CA ILE A 157 2.01 5.53 41.21
C ILE A 157 1.90 6.86 42.00
N LEU A 158 1.19 7.87 41.48
CA LEU A 158 1.17 9.26 41.98
C LEU A 158 -0.20 9.76 42.48
N LEU A 159 -1.28 9.00 42.33
CA LEU A 159 -2.63 9.47 42.70
C LEU A 159 -3.02 9.00 44.12
N PRO A 160 -3.20 9.90 45.11
CA PRO A 160 -3.39 9.51 46.52
C PRO A 160 -4.81 9.03 46.90
N TYR A 161 -5.76 8.97 45.95
CA TYR A 161 -7.19 8.90 46.29
C TYR A 161 -7.94 7.90 45.41
N THR A 162 -7.85 6.63 45.76
CA THR A 162 -8.91 5.66 45.48
C THR A 162 -10.03 5.86 46.50
N ARG A 163 -11.28 5.54 46.15
CA ARG A 163 -12.45 5.70 47.04
C ARG A 163 -12.13 5.35 48.49
N GLU A 164 -12.62 6.17 49.42
CA GLU A 164 -12.59 6.00 50.89
C GLU A 164 -13.30 4.72 51.40
N MET A 165 -13.47 3.67 50.58
CA MET A 165 -13.99 2.38 51.00
C MET A 165 -13.27 1.21 50.32
N ILE A 166 -11.96 1.10 50.50
CA ILE A 166 -11.39 -0.22 50.79
C ILE A 166 -11.40 -0.33 52.31
N HIS A 167 -12.60 -0.45 52.90
CA HIS A 167 -12.74 -0.90 54.28
C HIS A 167 -12.42 -2.39 54.32
N THR A 168 -11.14 -2.74 54.23
CA THR A 168 -10.66 -3.97 54.85
C THR A 168 -10.51 -3.66 56.35
N LEU A 169 -11.02 -4.54 57.22
CA LEU A 169 -10.72 -4.45 58.65
C LEU A 169 -9.20 -4.59 58.82
N GLY A 170 -8.49 -3.46 58.98
CA GLY A 170 -7.06 -3.42 59.27
C GLY A 170 -6.30 -2.41 58.42
N ASP A 171 -5.33 -1.73 59.04
CA ASP A 171 -4.49 -0.64 58.50
C ASP A 171 -3.59 -0.99 57.29
N ASN A 172 -3.86 -2.07 56.56
CA ASN A 172 -3.07 -2.47 55.40
C ASN A 172 -3.80 -2.10 54.10
N LEU A 173 -3.32 -1.03 53.47
CA LEU A 173 -3.68 -0.63 52.12
C LEU A 173 -3.24 -1.74 51.13
N ASP A 174 -4.16 -2.60 50.72
CA ASP A 174 -3.85 -3.67 49.75
C ASP A 174 -3.90 -3.11 48.31
N LEU A 175 -2.74 -2.73 47.79
CA LEU A 175 -2.53 -2.23 46.42
C LEU A 175 -3.02 -3.21 45.33
N ALA A 176 -3.26 -4.48 45.67
CA ALA A 176 -3.78 -5.49 44.75
C ALA A 176 -5.24 -5.26 44.30
N HIS A 177 -5.98 -4.38 44.97
CA HIS A 177 -7.38 -4.07 44.64
C HIS A 177 -7.56 -2.92 43.64
N ILE A 178 -6.47 -2.22 43.30
CA ILE A 178 -6.48 -1.19 42.26
C ILE A 178 -6.27 -1.91 40.93
N ASP A 179 -7.31 -1.93 40.09
CA ASP A 179 -7.20 -2.55 38.76
C ASP A 179 -6.22 -1.72 37.91
N GLY A 180 -4.98 -2.20 37.79
CA GLY A 180 -3.93 -1.66 36.92
C GLY A 180 -4.20 -1.83 35.42
N SER A 181 -5.46 -1.98 35.02
CA SER A 181 -5.85 -2.25 33.64
C SER A 181 -6.41 -1.00 32.98
N SER A 182 -6.24 -0.88 31.67
CA SER A 182 -6.90 0.14 30.83
C SER A 182 -8.40 -0.13 30.63
N SER A 183 -9.02 -0.96 31.49
CA SER A 183 -10.42 -1.33 31.38
C SER A 183 -11.34 -0.25 31.95
N SER A 184 -12.57 -0.18 31.45
CA SER A 184 -13.59 0.77 31.94
C SER A 184 -13.94 0.59 33.43
N LYS A 185 -13.62 -0.56 34.02
CA LYS A 185 -13.84 -0.84 35.44
C LYS A 185 -12.90 -0.05 36.35
N ALA A 186 -11.67 0.23 35.91
CA ALA A 186 -10.69 0.98 36.70
C ALA A 186 -11.19 2.40 37.05
N LEU A 187 -11.85 3.09 36.12
CA LEU A 187 -12.40 4.43 36.37
C LEU A 187 -13.58 4.43 37.36
N SER A 188 -14.27 3.30 37.53
CA SER A 188 -15.41 3.22 38.46
C SER A 188 -15.01 3.15 39.94
N GLN A 189 -13.72 2.93 40.20
CA GLN A 189 -13.14 2.86 41.55
C GLN A 189 -12.78 4.26 42.10
N TYR A 190 -12.71 5.28 41.24
CA TYR A 190 -12.43 6.66 41.63
C TYR A 190 -13.73 7.44 41.89
N ASP A 191 -13.65 8.43 42.78
CA ASP A 191 -14.77 9.35 43.00
C ASP A 191 -15.00 10.22 41.76
N LYS A 192 -16.25 10.32 41.31
CA LYS A 192 -16.63 11.09 40.12
C LYS A 192 -16.33 12.56 40.30
N ASP A 193 -16.56 13.10 41.50
CA ASP A 193 -16.32 14.51 41.78
C ASP A 193 -14.82 14.84 41.68
N ILE A 194 -13.95 13.92 42.10
CA ILE A 194 -12.49 14.04 41.97
C ILE A 194 -12.06 13.89 40.51
N VAL A 195 -12.62 12.92 39.79
CA VAL A 195 -12.33 12.71 38.38
C VAL A 195 -12.66 13.97 37.57
N GLU A 196 -13.84 14.56 37.79
CA GLU A 196 -14.32 15.72 37.06
C GLU A 196 -13.65 17.03 37.48
N SER A 197 -13.36 17.22 38.78
CA SER A 197 -12.81 18.49 39.27
C SER A 197 -11.28 18.57 39.32
N ILE A 198 -10.57 17.43 39.35
CA ILE A 198 -9.11 17.37 39.51
C ILE A 198 -8.46 16.64 38.35
N LEU A 199 -8.86 15.40 38.06
CA LEU A 199 -8.14 14.55 37.09
C LEU A 199 -8.32 15.03 35.65
N ILE A 200 -9.54 15.33 35.22
CA ILE A 200 -9.81 15.82 33.86
C ILE A 200 -9.10 17.16 33.60
N PRO A 201 -9.22 18.19 34.46
CA PRO A 201 -8.49 19.45 34.27
C PRO A 201 -6.97 19.27 34.31
N GLY A 202 -6.45 18.40 35.18
CA GLY A 202 -5.01 18.08 35.23
C GLY A 202 -4.51 17.43 33.94
N LEU A 203 -5.23 16.44 33.43
CA LEU A 203 -4.95 15.78 32.15
C LEU A 203 -4.94 16.79 30.99
N GLU A 204 -5.94 17.66 30.92
CA GLU A 204 -6.02 18.71 29.88
C GLU A 204 -4.82 19.65 29.97
N TYR A 205 -4.45 20.07 31.18
CA TYR A 205 -3.29 20.93 31.40
C TYR A 205 -1.99 20.25 30.95
N ASP A 206 -1.75 19.01 31.38
CA ASP A 206 -0.51 18.28 31.07
C ASP A 206 -0.35 18.02 29.56
N LEU A 207 -1.43 17.64 28.89
CA LEU A 207 -1.40 17.45 27.43
C LEU A 207 -1.17 18.77 26.69
N ASN A 208 -1.84 19.85 27.10
CA ASN A 208 -1.67 21.18 26.49
C ASN A 208 -0.28 21.75 26.76
N LYS A 209 0.26 21.57 27.97
CA LYS A 209 1.62 21.95 28.34
C LYS A 209 2.65 21.16 27.53
N TYR A 210 2.49 19.85 27.39
CA TYR A 210 3.35 19.03 26.54
C TYR A 210 3.40 19.54 25.09
N TYR A 211 2.25 19.93 24.53
CA TYR A 211 2.19 20.54 23.21
C TYR A 211 2.91 21.89 23.13
N LEU A 212 2.73 22.73 24.15
CA LEU A 212 3.35 24.03 24.24
C LEU A 212 4.87 23.93 24.38
N ASP A 213 5.38 23.05 25.23
CA ASP A 213 6.81 22.77 25.40
C ASP A 213 7.43 22.29 24.08
N HIS A 214 6.74 21.37 23.37
CA HIS A 214 7.22 20.89 22.08
C HIS A 214 7.24 22.02 21.04
N LYS A 215 6.24 22.91 21.06
CA LYS A 215 6.21 24.10 20.20
C LYS A 215 7.33 25.07 20.52
N GLN A 216 7.57 25.37 21.80
CA GLN A 216 8.66 26.21 22.26
C GLN A 216 10.01 25.66 21.80
N LYS A 217 10.27 24.37 22.03
CA LYS A 217 11.52 23.71 21.60
C LYS A 217 11.72 23.84 20.09
N TRP A 218 10.66 23.68 19.29
CA TRP A 218 10.73 23.82 17.84
C TRP A 218 11.07 25.26 17.42
N LEU A 219 10.37 26.25 18.00
CA LEU A 219 10.58 27.66 17.70
C LEU A 219 11.97 28.17 18.10
N THR A 220 12.46 27.77 19.29
CA THR A 220 13.75 28.25 19.82
C THR A 220 14.96 27.53 19.20
N GLN A 221 14.88 26.22 18.95
CA GLN A 221 16.07 25.43 18.57
C GLN A 221 16.19 25.11 17.08
N ARG A 222 15.07 25.07 16.33
CA ARG A 222 15.08 24.55 14.94
C ARG A 222 14.86 25.60 13.87
N GLY A 223 14.22 26.73 14.19
CA GLY A 223 13.93 27.78 13.21
C GLY A 223 12.93 27.34 12.12
N PRO A 224 12.80 28.12 11.03
CA PRO A 224 11.94 27.78 9.91
C PRO A 224 12.40 26.48 9.25
N TYR A 225 11.44 25.68 8.79
CA TYR A 225 11.77 24.43 8.11
C TYR A 225 12.46 24.73 6.77
N GLN A 226 13.58 24.06 6.50
CA GLN A 226 14.30 24.21 5.24
C GLN A 226 13.75 23.25 4.17
N ALA A 227 13.37 23.80 3.03
CA ALA A 227 13.00 23.01 1.86
C ALA A 227 14.26 22.36 1.27
N VAL A 228 14.37 21.03 1.39
CA VAL A 228 15.51 20.26 0.86
C VAL A 228 15.03 19.34 -0.25
N VAL A 229 15.73 19.33 -1.39
CA VAL A 229 15.55 18.32 -2.43
C VAL A 229 16.34 17.07 -2.02
N LYS A 230 15.71 15.91 -2.11
CA LYS A 230 16.37 14.61 -1.99
C LYS A 230 16.11 13.79 -3.23
N GLU A 231 16.95 12.82 -3.49
CA GLU A 231 16.76 11.89 -4.60
C GLU A 231 16.20 10.56 -4.09
N THR A 232 15.26 9.99 -4.84
CA THR A 232 14.81 8.60 -4.62
C THR A 232 15.54 7.68 -5.60
N MET A 233 16.02 6.55 -5.10
CA MET A 233 16.57 5.45 -5.90
C MET A 233 15.55 4.32 -6.10
N ALA A 234 14.25 4.62 -5.96
CA ALA A 234 13.19 3.62 -6.01
C ALA A 234 12.77 3.25 -7.45
N GLY A 235 13.07 4.13 -8.42
CA GLY A 235 12.86 3.91 -9.83
C GLY A 235 14.12 3.44 -10.55
N VAL A 236 14.04 3.42 -11.88
CA VAL A 236 15.14 3.04 -12.77
C VAL A 236 16.17 4.16 -12.86
N THR A 237 15.67 5.40 -12.84
CA THR A 237 16.49 6.61 -12.76
C THR A 237 16.29 7.28 -11.40
N PRO A 238 17.34 7.93 -10.85
CA PRO A 238 17.21 8.72 -9.64
C PRO A 238 16.25 9.88 -9.90
N LEU A 239 15.22 9.99 -9.08
CA LEU A 239 14.21 11.04 -9.22
C LEU A 239 14.26 11.99 -8.01
N PRO A 240 14.54 13.29 -8.21
CA PRO A 240 14.48 14.27 -7.13
C PRO A 240 13.05 14.50 -6.62
N TYR A 241 12.94 14.86 -5.35
CA TYR A 241 11.68 15.24 -4.72
C TYR A 241 11.93 16.19 -3.56
N VAL A 242 10.96 17.08 -3.32
CA VAL A 242 11.04 18.03 -2.20
C VAL A 242 10.60 17.36 -0.89
N MET A 243 11.42 17.49 0.14
CA MET A 243 11.08 17.08 1.49
C MET A 243 10.14 18.11 2.12
N GLN A 244 8.86 17.75 2.24
CA GLN A 244 7.82 18.60 2.86
C GLN A 244 7.41 18.03 4.22
N THR A 245 7.21 18.91 5.20
CA THR A 245 6.66 18.59 6.54
C THR A 245 5.15 18.48 6.56
N THR A 246 4.49 18.98 5.52
CA THR A 246 3.04 19.00 5.41
C THR A 246 2.49 17.59 5.30
N LYS A 247 1.29 17.36 5.87
CA LYS A 247 0.59 16.07 5.74
C LYS A 247 0.29 15.75 4.27
N HIS A 248 -0.11 16.76 3.51
CA HIS A 248 -0.31 16.66 2.07
C HIS A 248 1.02 16.98 1.38
N LYS A 249 1.61 15.94 0.80
CA LYS A 249 2.89 16.00 0.12
C LYS A 249 2.62 16.21 -1.37
N LEU A 250 2.71 17.46 -1.81
CA LEU A 250 2.43 17.86 -3.21
C LEU A 250 3.46 17.22 -4.14
N GLY A 251 3.05 16.82 -5.35
CA GLY A 251 3.90 16.21 -6.38
C GLY A 251 4.40 14.79 -6.09
N ARG A 252 4.34 14.30 -4.84
CA ARG A 252 4.83 12.93 -4.52
C ARG A 252 3.99 11.81 -5.12
N ARG A 253 2.71 12.08 -5.39
CA ARG A 253 1.83 11.11 -6.05
C ARG A 253 2.24 10.94 -7.51
N GLU A 254 2.37 12.05 -8.23
CA GLU A 254 2.82 12.08 -9.63
C GLU A 254 4.20 11.42 -9.74
N LEU A 255 5.12 11.74 -8.83
CA LEU A 255 6.43 11.08 -8.77
C LEU A 255 6.32 9.57 -8.54
N ALA A 256 5.46 9.14 -7.62
CA ALA A 256 5.27 7.72 -7.35
C ALA A 256 4.62 6.98 -8.52
N ASP A 257 3.74 7.65 -9.26
CA ASP A 257 3.11 7.10 -10.45
C ASP A 257 4.13 7.03 -11.60
N LEU A 258 4.99 8.03 -11.79
CA LEU A 258 6.15 7.99 -12.70
C LEU A 258 7.11 6.85 -12.36
N ILE A 259 7.48 6.67 -11.09
CA ILE A 259 8.34 5.55 -10.64
C ILE A 259 7.71 4.20 -11.00
N LYS A 260 6.40 4.05 -10.77
CA LYS A 260 5.70 2.80 -11.13
C LYS A 260 5.71 2.58 -12.63
N GLU A 261 5.51 3.63 -13.43
CA GLU A 261 5.57 3.54 -14.90
C GLU A 261 6.97 3.18 -15.37
N GLN A 262 8.03 3.78 -14.82
CA GLN A 262 9.42 3.43 -15.14
C GLN A 262 9.70 1.95 -14.87
N VAL A 263 9.34 1.46 -13.69
CA VAL A 263 9.53 0.06 -13.31
C VAL A 263 8.70 -0.87 -14.20
N LEU A 264 7.45 -0.50 -14.50
CA LEU A 264 6.57 -1.25 -15.39
C LEU A 264 7.19 -1.39 -16.78
N TRP A 265 7.60 -0.29 -17.40
CA TRP A 265 8.15 -0.32 -18.76
C TRP A 265 9.53 -0.99 -18.84
N VAL A 266 10.37 -0.88 -17.81
CA VAL A 266 11.59 -1.71 -17.72
C VAL A 266 11.24 -3.19 -17.68
N ARG A 267 10.29 -3.56 -16.84
CA ARG A 267 9.86 -4.95 -16.69
C ARG A 267 9.33 -5.51 -18.01
N ILE A 268 8.42 -4.78 -18.68
CA ILE A 268 7.89 -5.15 -20.00
C ILE A 268 9.03 -5.30 -21.02
N ARG A 269 9.95 -4.33 -21.08
CA ARG A 269 11.09 -4.36 -22.01
C ARG A 269 12.01 -5.55 -21.75
N ASN A 270 12.28 -5.88 -20.50
CA ASN A 270 13.14 -7.00 -20.12
C ASN A 270 12.48 -8.34 -20.48
N ILE A 271 11.19 -8.49 -20.18
CA ILE A 271 10.40 -9.67 -20.56
C ILE A 271 10.35 -9.83 -22.07
N TRP A 272 10.09 -8.75 -22.81
CA TRP A 272 10.02 -8.77 -24.27
C TRP A 272 11.33 -9.24 -24.91
N LYS A 273 12.47 -8.81 -24.37
CA LYS A 273 13.81 -9.19 -24.85
C LYS A 273 14.33 -10.51 -24.30
N ALA A 274 13.59 -11.17 -23.42
CA ALA A 274 14.05 -12.38 -22.75
C ALA A 274 14.18 -13.54 -23.74
N LYS A 275 15.39 -14.10 -23.86
CA LYS A 275 15.64 -15.35 -24.61
C LYS A 275 15.47 -16.60 -23.75
N GLU A 276 15.65 -16.42 -22.45
CA GLU A 276 15.57 -17.42 -21.38
C GLU A 276 14.65 -16.91 -20.27
N PRO A 277 14.08 -17.80 -19.44
CA PRO A 277 13.25 -17.38 -18.32
C PRO A 277 14.02 -16.50 -17.34
N ILE A 278 13.47 -15.32 -17.02
CA ILE A 278 14.07 -14.37 -16.08
C ILE A 278 13.93 -14.92 -14.66
N GLN A 279 15.04 -15.14 -13.94
CA GLN A 279 15.03 -15.78 -12.61
C GLN A 279 14.31 -14.99 -11.52
N GLU A 280 14.28 -13.66 -11.63
CA GLU A 280 13.66 -12.76 -10.64
C GLU A 280 12.14 -12.60 -10.83
N GLU A 281 11.59 -13.20 -11.90
CA GLU A 281 10.22 -13.00 -12.32
C GLU A 281 9.39 -14.28 -12.23
N ASN A 282 8.10 -14.13 -11.91
CA ASN A 282 7.18 -15.26 -11.83
C ASN A 282 6.75 -15.71 -13.23
N VAL A 283 7.49 -16.65 -13.81
CA VAL A 283 7.17 -17.24 -15.12
C VAL A 283 6.01 -18.23 -14.97
N GLN A 284 4.97 -18.08 -15.78
CA GLN A 284 3.90 -19.06 -15.89
C GLN A 284 4.32 -20.26 -16.74
N LYS A 285 3.57 -21.36 -16.64
CA LYS A 285 3.88 -22.64 -17.30
C LYS A 285 3.93 -22.57 -18.83
N ASP A 286 3.31 -21.54 -19.38
CA ASP A 286 3.21 -21.28 -20.81
C ASP A 286 4.35 -20.34 -21.30
N GLY A 287 5.26 -19.95 -20.40
CA GLY A 287 6.35 -19.00 -20.70
C GLY A 287 5.94 -17.53 -20.59
N GLY A 288 4.69 -17.27 -20.23
CA GLY A 288 4.15 -15.92 -20.04
C GLY A 288 4.45 -15.35 -18.65
N TYR A 289 4.46 -14.03 -18.56
CA TYR A 289 4.76 -13.27 -17.36
C TYR A 289 3.55 -12.42 -16.96
N PRO A 290 3.03 -12.53 -15.72
CA PRO A 290 1.92 -11.72 -15.26
C PRO A 290 2.41 -10.30 -14.93
N VAL A 291 1.99 -9.33 -15.73
CA VAL A 291 2.37 -7.93 -15.56
C VAL A 291 1.10 -7.09 -15.49
N ALA A 292 0.70 -6.74 -14.27
CA ALA A 292 -0.46 -5.88 -14.06
C ALA A 292 -0.27 -4.50 -14.71
N LYS A 293 -1.32 -4.00 -15.36
CA LYS A 293 -1.36 -2.78 -16.19
C LYS A 293 -0.54 -2.84 -17.48
N SER A 294 -0.17 -4.02 -17.93
CA SER A 294 0.45 -4.18 -19.26
C SER A 294 -0.55 -4.17 -20.40
N GLY A 295 -1.84 -4.39 -20.10
CA GLY A 295 -2.84 -4.67 -21.13
C GLY A 295 -2.68 -6.06 -21.76
N GLY A 296 -1.88 -6.94 -21.13
CA GLY A 296 -1.66 -8.30 -21.57
C GLY A 296 -2.87 -9.22 -21.45
N TRP A 297 -2.68 -10.51 -21.73
CA TRP A 297 -3.78 -11.45 -21.83
C TRP A 297 -4.30 -11.89 -20.45
N GLY A 298 -5.59 -11.67 -20.19
CA GLY A 298 -6.35 -12.39 -19.15
C GLY A 298 -6.53 -11.57 -17.87
N PRO A 299 -7.10 -12.15 -16.80
CA PRO A 299 -7.29 -11.44 -15.54
C PRO A 299 -5.96 -11.03 -14.89
N ASP A 300 -4.88 -11.78 -15.18
CA ASP A 300 -3.53 -11.54 -14.65
C ASP A 300 -2.63 -10.74 -15.60
N GLU A 301 -3.17 -10.31 -16.76
CA GLU A 301 -2.48 -9.53 -17.80
C GLU A 301 -1.10 -10.10 -18.18
N ILE A 302 -1.12 -11.24 -18.87
CA ILE A 302 0.07 -12.02 -19.22
C ILE A 302 0.73 -11.48 -20.49
N ILE A 303 2.05 -11.28 -20.44
CA ILE A 303 2.90 -10.92 -21.58
C ILE A 303 3.84 -12.10 -21.90
N TYR A 304 4.06 -12.38 -23.17
CA TYR A 304 5.05 -13.34 -23.62
C TYR A 304 6.29 -12.64 -24.19
N PRO A 305 7.49 -13.23 -24.07
CA PRO A 305 8.68 -12.71 -24.74
C PRO A 305 8.52 -12.66 -26.26
N ARG A 306 9.30 -11.80 -26.92
CA ARG A 306 9.31 -11.69 -28.40
C ARG A 306 9.53 -13.06 -29.06
N LYS A 307 10.48 -13.84 -28.53
CA LYS A 307 10.80 -15.19 -28.99
C LYS A 307 9.59 -16.14 -29.06
N TYR A 308 8.62 -15.98 -28.17
CA TYR A 308 7.40 -16.80 -28.20
C TYR A 308 6.59 -16.53 -29.47
N TYR A 309 6.47 -15.27 -29.88
CA TYR A 309 5.74 -14.88 -31.07
C TYR A 309 6.54 -15.13 -32.36
N GLU A 310 7.87 -14.95 -32.32
CA GLU A 310 8.78 -15.26 -33.43
C GLU A 310 8.57 -16.69 -33.92
N GLN A 311 8.42 -17.67 -33.02
CA GLN A 311 8.17 -19.06 -33.40
C GLN A 311 6.92 -19.27 -34.25
N PHE A 312 5.87 -18.45 -34.05
CA PHE A 312 4.66 -18.51 -34.86
C PHE A 312 4.85 -17.81 -36.19
N CYS A 313 5.52 -16.64 -36.19
CA CYS A 313 5.90 -15.97 -37.43
C CYS A 313 6.71 -16.92 -38.29
N ASP A 314 7.86 -17.41 -37.81
CA ASP A 314 8.76 -18.33 -38.52
C ASP A 314 8.02 -19.56 -39.11
N GLY A 315 7.01 -20.07 -38.39
CA GLY A 315 6.19 -21.19 -38.85
C GLY A 315 5.26 -20.84 -40.02
N GLU A 316 4.65 -19.66 -40.00
CA GLU A 316 3.80 -19.16 -41.10
C GLU A 316 4.67 -18.75 -42.31
N GLU A 317 5.82 -18.09 -42.10
CA GLU A 317 6.77 -17.77 -43.19
C GLU A 317 7.19 -19.04 -43.94
N LEU A 318 7.52 -20.09 -43.19
CA LEU A 318 7.91 -21.39 -43.74
C LEU A 318 6.76 -22.12 -44.42
N PHE A 319 5.53 -21.98 -43.91
CA PHE A 319 4.33 -22.53 -44.55
C PHE A 319 4.04 -21.86 -45.89
N GLU A 320 4.02 -20.53 -45.95
CA GLU A 320 3.81 -19.78 -47.19
C GLU A 320 4.93 -20.06 -48.20
N GLY A 321 6.18 -20.15 -47.74
CA GLY A 321 7.30 -20.58 -48.56
C GLY A 321 7.10 -21.96 -49.19
N PHE A 322 6.58 -22.94 -48.43
CA PHE A 322 6.29 -24.27 -48.97
C PHE A 322 5.09 -24.29 -49.93
N VAL A 323 4.07 -23.49 -49.68
CA VAL A 323 2.92 -23.34 -50.59
C VAL A 323 3.39 -22.78 -51.93
N GLU A 324 4.25 -21.76 -51.91
CA GLU A 324 4.79 -21.15 -53.13
C GLU A 324 5.69 -22.12 -53.89
N ILE A 325 6.53 -22.89 -53.20
CA ILE A 325 7.31 -23.97 -53.82
C ILE A 325 6.39 -24.99 -54.49
N ALA A 326 5.31 -25.40 -53.83
CA ALA A 326 4.36 -26.36 -54.38
C ALA A 326 3.61 -25.81 -55.60
N ASN A 327 3.21 -24.54 -55.57
CA ASN A 327 2.57 -23.85 -56.69
C ASN A 327 3.53 -23.75 -57.89
N ASN A 328 4.78 -23.33 -57.67
CA ASN A 328 5.80 -23.25 -58.71
C ASN A 328 6.12 -24.62 -59.32
N MET A 329 6.13 -25.69 -58.52
CA MET A 329 6.28 -27.06 -59.02
C MET A 329 5.09 -27.52 -59.89
N LEU A 330 3.86 -27.10 -59.56
CA LEU A 330 2.66 -27.42 -60.34
C LEU A 330 2.60 -26.63 -61.65
N GLU A 331 3.07 -25.38 -61.64
CA GLU A 331 3.10 -24.48 -62.80
C GLU A 331 4.33 -24.70 -63.68
N GLY A 332 5.31 -25.50 -63.23
CA GLY A 332 6.56 -25.75 -63.94
C GLY A 332 7.52 -24.57 -63.94
N ASN A 333 7.33 -23.62 -63.02
CA ASN A 333 8.14 -22.42 -62.92
C ASN A 333 9.40 -22.68 -62.08
N THR A 334 10.57 -22.24 -62.56
CA THR A 334 11.88 -22.45 -61.92
C THR A 334 12.49 -21.17 -61.35
N ASP A 335 11.71 -20.11 -61.28
CA ASP A 335 12.18 -18.83 -60.77
C ASP A 335 12.58 -18.94 -59.28
N PRO A 336 13.68 -18.29 -58.88
CA PRO A 336 14.11 -18.29 -57.49
C PRO A 336 13.08 -17.55 -56.63
N ILE A 337 12.63 -18.22 -55.57
CA ILE A 337 11.66 -17.67 -54.62
C ILE A 337 12.38 -16.65 -53.73
N ASP A 338 11.83 -15.44 -53.68
CA ASP A 338 12.23 -14.44 -52.69
C ASP A 338 11.55 -14.77 -51.35
N PHE A 339 12.34 -15.08 -50.33
CA PHE A 339 11.82 -15.39 -48.99
C PHE A 339 11.54 -14.14 -48.16
N GLU A 340 12.07 -12.97 -48.54
CA GLU A 340 11.84 -11.72 -47.81
C GLU A 340 10.40 -11.22 -47.96
N GLN A 341 9.72 -11.59 -49.05
CA GLN A 341 8.31 -11.23 -49.26
C GLN A 341 7.36 -11.88 -48.25
N PHE A 342 7.78 -12.96 -47.60
CA PHE A 342 7.01 -13.69 -46.59
C PHE A 342 7.41 -13.30 -45.17
N TYR A 343 8.00 -12.11 -44.94
CA TYR A 343 8.39 -11.70 -43.59
C TYR A 343 7.16 -11.36 -42.73
N TRP A 344 6.79 -12.26 -41.83
CA TRP A 344 5.71 -12.10 -40.84
C TRP A 344 6.17 -11.39 -39.57
N GLY A 345 7.48 -11.13 -39.41
CA GLY A 345 8.05 -10.49 -38.23
C GLY A 345 7.82 -8.97 -38.10
N GLU A 346 7.26 -8.28 -39.12
CA GLU A 346 7.07 -6.82 -39.12
C GLU A 346 6.30 -6.32 -37.89
N SER A 347 5.23 -7.04 -37.51
CA SER A 347 4.42 -6.70 -36.32
C SER A 347 5.22 -6.77 -35.02
N LEU A 348 6.21 -7.68 -34.93
CA LEU A 348 7.09 -7.81 -33.78
C LEU A 348 8.11 -6.68 -33.71
N ASP A 349 8.56 -6.18 -34.86
CA ASP A 349 9.44 -5.02 -34.95
C ASP A 349 8.74 -3.74 -34.52
N ILE A 350 7.53 -3.50 -35.03
CA ILE A 350 6.68 -2.37 -34.62
C ILE A 350 6.46 -2.39 -33.10
N ALA A 351 6.11 -3.56 -32.53
CA ALA A 351 5.92 -3.71 -31.09
C ALA A 351 7.21 -3.43 -30.31
N THR A 352 8.37 -3.86 -30.85
CA THR A 352 9.67 -3.63 -30.23
C THR A 352 10.05 -2.15 -30.22
N GLU A 353 9.81 -1.44 -31.31
CA GLU A 353 10.02 0.01 -31.39
C GLU A 353 9.13 0.76 -30.42
N TYR A 354 7.84 0.40 -30.36
CA TYR A 354 6.89 0.98 -29.43
C TYR A 354 7.32 0.81 -27.96
N ILE A 355 7.66 -0.40 -27.54
CA ILE A 355 8.12 -0.69 -26.16
C ILE A 355 9.40 0.11 -25.84
N ASN A 356 10.36 0.18 -26.77
CA ASN A 356 11.57 0.97 -26.57
C ASN A 356 11.31 2.49 -26.60
N GLY A 357 10.29 2.95 -27.33
CA GLY A 357 9.85 4.34 -27.38
C GLY A 357 9.23 4.78 -26.07
N GLU A 358 8.26 4.02 -25.55
CA GLU A 358 7.62 4.29 -24.26
C GLU A 358 8.61 4.21 -23.10
N TYR A 359 9.48 3.20 -23.09
CA TYR A 359 10.55 3.11 -22.09
C TYR A 359 11.44 4.36 -22.10
N ARG A 360 11.85 4.83 -23.29
CA ARG A 360 12.66 6.04 -23.42
C ARG A 360 11.91 7.27 -22.95
N ARG A 361 10.65 7.45 -23.38
CA ARG A 361 9.79 8.56 -22.96
C ARG A 361 9.74 8.67 -21.44
N VAL A 362 9.36 7.59 -20.77
CA VAL A 362 9.17 7.55 -19.31
C VAL A 362 10.49 7.70 -18.53
N CYS A 363 11.63 7.28 -19.10
CA CYS A 363 12.95 7.53 -18.51
C CYS A 363 13.47 8.94 -18.77
N SER A 364 13.07 9.56 -19.89
CA SER A 364 13.47 10.91 -20.31
C SER A 364 12.61 12.01 -19.71
N GLU A 365 11.48 11.66 -19.09
CA GLU A 365 10.69 12.54 -18.23
C GLU A 365 11.50 12.89 -16.98
N LEU A 366 12.50 13.74 -17.20
CA LEU A 366 13.26 14.41 -16.16
C LEU A 366 12.33 15.40 -15.48
N PRO A 367 12.33 15.42 -14.15
CA PRO A 367 11.37 16.24 -13.46
C PRO A 367 11.70 17.73 -13.56
N VAL A 368 10.59 18.48 -13.62
CA VAL A 368 10.37 19.93 -13.43
C VAL A 368 11.49 20.65 -12.68
N ASP A 369 11.83 21.87 -13.12
CA ASP A 369 12.75 22.77 -12.40
C ASP A 369 12.34 22.97 -10.92
N TYR A 370 13.04 22.29 -10.02
CA TYR A 370 12.78 22.33 -8.59
C TYR A 370 13.30 23.60 -7.93
N MET A 371 14.19 24.36 -8.57
CA MET A 371 14.81 25.52 -7.93
C MET A 371 13.76 26.62 -7.71
N ALA A 372 12.91 26.85 -8.70
CA ALA A 372 11.78 27.77 -8.58
C ALA A 372 10.79 27.32 -7.49
N LEU A 373 10.43 26.03 -7.47
CA LEU A 373 9.53 25.46 -6.47
C LEU A 373 10.12 25.50 -5.04
N LEU A 374 11.41 25.22 -4.91
CA LEU A 374 12.14 25.24 -3.64
C LEU A 374 12.17 26.65 -3.06
N LYS A 375 12.44 27.65 -3.88
CA LYS A 375 12.42 29.06 -3.46
C LYS A 375 11.02 29.46 -2.96
N GLN A 376 9.97 29.15 -3.72
CA GLN A 376 8.59 29.43 -3.33
C GLN A 376 8.19 28.71 -2.03
N LEU A 377 8.63 27.46 -1.84
CA LEU A 377 8.36 26.71 -0.61
C LEU A 377 9.11 27.29 0.58
N GLN A 378 10.35 27.73 0.39
CA GLN A 378 11.14 28.35 1.45
C GLN A 378 10.53 29.66 1.92
N GLU A 379 10.08 30.51 1.00
CA GLU A 379 9.36 31.75 1.32
C GLU A 379 8.10 31.46 2.16
N LYS A 380 7.32 30.44 1.78
CA LYS A 380 6.15 30.01 2.56
C LYS A 380 6.51 29.48 3.95
N TYR A 381 7.58 28.69 4.07
CA TYR A 381 8.01 28.16 5.36
C TYR A 381 8.53 29.25 6.30
N ASN A 382 9.21 30.26 5.76
CA ASN A 382 9.63 31.43 6.54
C ASN A 382 8.41 32.22 7.03
N ALA A 383 7.46 32.53 6.14
CA ALA A 383 6.24 33.26 6.51
C ALA A 383 5.42 32.52 7.59
N TRP A 384 5.25 31.20 7.46
CA TRP A 384 4.55 30.41 8.49
C TRP A 384 5.29 30.38 9.83
N PHE A 385 6.62 30.37 9.81
CA PHE A 385 7.41 30.43 11.03
C PHE A 385 7.26 31.78 11.73
N GLU A 386 7.30 32.88 10.98
CA GLU A 386 7.06 34.23 11.51
C GLU A 386 5.67 34.35 12.13
N GLU A 387 4.63 33.86 11.45
CA GLU A 387 3.27 33.86 11.98
C GLU A 387 3.13 33.00 13.26
N ASP A 388 3.73 31.80 13.30
CA ASP A 388 3.73 30.95 14.49
C ASP A 388 4.52 31.60 15.65
N MET A 389 5.61 32.33 15.36
CA MET A 389 6.38 33.10 16.34
C MET A 389 5.58 34.26 16.93
N GLU A 390 4.89 35.04 16.10
CA GLU A 390 4.03 36.14 16.56
C GLU A 390 2.92 35.64 17.48
N LYS A 391 2.24 34.55 17.09
CA LYS A 391 1.21 33.88 17.92
C LYS A 391 1.78 33.41 19.26
N TYR A 392 2.97 32.80 19.23
CA TYR A 392 3.63 32.33 20.44
C TYR A 392 4.02 33.48 21.38
N GLN A 393 4.58 34.56 20.84
CA GLN A 393 4.91 35.76 21.62
C GLN A 393 3.67 36.40 22.26
N LYS A 394 2.55 36.45 21.52
CA LYS A 394 1.27 36.93 22.05
C LYS A 394 0.79 36.04 23.21
N LEU A 395 0.83 34.72 23.03
CA LEU A 395 0.48 33.76 24.08
C LEU A 395 1.33 33.94 25.34
N VAL A 396 2.65 34.09 25.20
CA VAL A 396 3.55 34.29 26.34
C VAL A 396 3.20 35.59 27.10
N LYS A 397 2.96 36.70 26.38
CA LYS A 397 2.53 37.96 26.99
C LYS A 397 1.20 37.83 27.73
N ASP A 398 0.24 37.09 27.17
CA ASP A 398 -1.05 36.85 27.82
C ASP A 398 -0.86 35.97 29.07
N LEU A 399 -0.08 34.89 29.00
CA LEU A 399 0.21 34.03 30.16
C LEU A 399 0.95 34.78 31.29
N GLU A 400 1.89 35.67 30.95
CA GLU A 400 2.56 36.56 31.89
C GLU A 400 1.60 37.55 32.55
N LYS A 401 0.75 38.21 31.76
CA LYS A 401 -0.26 39.17 32.25
C LYS A 401 -1.23 38.55 33.24
N TYR A 402 -1.65 37.31 32.99
CA TYR A 402 -2.63 36.60 33.83
C TYR A 402 -2.00 35.71 34.92
N LYS A 403 -0.66 35.70 35.06
CA LYS A 403 0.11 34.89 36.03
C LYS A 403 -0.29 33.42 36.07
N GLN A 404 -0.56 32.81 34.91
CA GLN A 404 -1.07 31.43 34.84
C GLN A 404 -0.02 30.32 35.00
N TRP A 405 1.23 30.70 35.26
CA TRP A 405 2.35 29.77 35.49
C TRP A 405 2.20 28.89 36.76
N GLN A 406 1.09 28.96 37.50
CA GLN A 406 0.94 28.42 38.87
C GLN A 406 -0.21 27.43 39.11
N HIS A 407 -0.96 26.99 38.11
CA HIS A 407 -1.92 25.89 38.27
C HIS A 407 -1.23 24.63 37.70
N HIS A 408 -0.65 23.67 38.44
CA HIS A 408 -0.99 23.06 39.73
C HIS A 408 0.23 22.44 40.45
N LEU A 409 0.08 22.19 41.76
CA LEU A 409 0.88 21.41 42.74
C LEU A 409 1.30 22.17 44.01
N ARG A 410 0.42 23.02 44.55
CA ARG A 410 0.30 23.08 46.02
C ARG A 410 -0.97 22.34 46.40
N GLY A 411 -0.79 21.11 46.87
CA GLY A 411 -1.76 20.50 47.78
C GLY A 411 -1.99 21.45 48.96
N PRO A 412 -3.12 21.32 49.68
CA PRO A 412 -3.41 22.17 50.82
C PRO A 412 -2.32 21.98 51.87
N SER A 413 -1.32 22.85 51.89
CA SER A 413 -0.42 22.96 53.04
C SER A 413 -1.26 23.55 54.16
N GLN A 414 -1.77 22.66 55.03
CA GLN A 414 -2.44 22.95 56.30
C GLN A 414 -3.77 23.73 56.22
N ALA A 415 -4.67 23.38 55.30
CA ALA A 415 -6.08 23.73 55.50
C ALA A 415 -6.73 22.65 56.38
N ARG A 416 -7.06 23.02 57.62
CA ARG A 416 -7.90 22.19 58.51
C ARG A 416 -9.20 21.83 57.76
N TYR A 417 -9.60 20.57 57.84
CA TYR A 417 -10.89 20.09 57.31
C TYR A 417 -12.01 21.07 57.70
N GLY A 418 -12.70 21.63 56.69
CA GLY A 418 -13.88 22.49 56.88
C GLY A 418 -13.77 23.94 56.36
N GLN A 419 -12.62 24.41 55.89
CA GLN A 419 -12.53 25.73 55.26
C GLN A 419 -12.07 25.62 53.80
N VAL A 420 -13.03 25.68 52.88
CA VAL A 420 -12.75 26.01 51.48
C VAL A 420 -12.18 27.44 51.48
N PRO A 421 -10.95 27.67 50.99
CA PRO A 421 -10.36 29.00 50.96
C PRO A 421 -11.26 29.92 50.13
N SER A 422 -11.84 30.93 50.78
CA SER A 422 -12.71 31.93 50.16
C SER A 422 -11.93 33.03 49.42
N GLY A 423 -10.62 32.86 49.25
CA GLY A 423 -9.76 33.76 48.47
C GLY A 423 -9.87 33.45 46.97
N ASP A 424 -10.64 34.27 46.26
CA ASP A 424 -10.59 34.52 44.82
C ASP A 424 -10.49 33.31 43.89
N ARG A 425 -11.51 32.44 43.92
CA ARG A 425 -11.85 31.56 42.78
C ARG A 425 -12.83 32.20 41.78
N ILE A 426 -13.33 33.39 42.07
CA ILE A 426 -14.35 34.05 41.26
C ILE A 426 -13.66 35.16 40.45
N GLY A 427 -13.26 34.86 39.21
CA GLY A 427 -12.76 35.88 38.26
C GLY A 427 -11.54 35.54 37.38
N LYS A 428 -10.99 34.31 37.39
CA LYS A 428 -9.83 33.90 36.56
C LYS A 428 -10.07 32.62 35.74
N GLY A 429 -11.29 32.44 35.25
CA GLY A 429 -11.83 31.16 34.72
C GLY A 429 -11.41 30.71 33.31
N LYS A 430 -10.18 30.99 32.86
CA LYS A 430 -9.66 30.48 31.57
C LYS A 430 -8.57 29.44 31.81
N SER A 431 -8.70 28.26 31.21
CA SER A 431 -7.68 27.21 31.22
C SER A 431 -6.50 27.55 30.31
N LEU A 432 -5.35 26.86 30.46
CA LEU A 432 -4.24 26.99 29.50
C LEU A 432 -4.71 26.70 28.05
N GLY A 433 -5.64 25.75 27.90
CA GLY A 433 -6.29 25.46 26.62
C GLY A 433 -7.02 26.68 26.05
N ASP A 434 -7.72 27.47 26.87
CA ASP A 434 -8.42 28.65 26.39
C ASP A 434 -7.47 29.72 25.87
N PHE A 435 -6.35 29.98 26.58
CA PHE A 435 -5.32 30.92 26.10
C PHE A 435 -4.67 30.46 24.80
N MET A 436 -4.34 29.16 24.72
CA MET A 436 -3.80 28.58 23.49
C MET A 436 -4.80 28.69 22.33
N LYS A 437 -6.09 28.47 22.57
CA LYS A 437 -7.17 28.59 21.58
C LYS A 437 -7.36 30.03 21.10
N GLU A 438 -7.30 30.99 22.01
CA GLU A 438 -7.34 32.44 21.71
C GLU A 438 -6.14 32.91 20.89
N ALA A 439 -4.96 32.35 21.15
CA ALA A 439 -3.76 32.58 20.35
C ALA A 439 -3.76 31.80 19.01
N GLY A 440 -4.74 30.94 18.76
CA GLY A 440 -4.90 30.17 17.53
C GLY A 440 -4.09 28.86 17.47
N PHE A 441 -3.62 28.35 18.61
CA PHE A 441 -2.98 27.04 18.71
C PHE A 441 -3.99 25.90 18.84
N LYS A 442 -3.55 24.70 18.48
CA LYS A 442 -4.33 23.47 18.70
C LYS A 442 -4.27 23.08 20.16
N THR A 443 -5.43 22.75 20.71
CA THR A 443 -5.59 22.39 22.11
C THR A 443 -6.32 21.07 22.22
N TYR A 444 -6.08 20.40 23.34
CA TYR A 444 -6.87 19.27 23.77
C TYR A 444 -7.92 19.77 24.77
N GLU A 445 -9.15 19.34 24.55
CA GLU A 445 -10.28 19.48 25.46
C GLU A 445 -10.85 18.06 25.63
N PHE A 446 -11.32 17.74 26.82
CA PHE A 446 -11.82 16.43 27.16
C PHE A 446 -12.98 16.02 26.23
N GLY A 447 -12.95 14.77 25.79
CA GLY A 447 -13.89 14.23 24.81
C GLY A 447 -13.49 14.42 23.36
N ASN A 448 -12.48 15.24 23.06
CA ASN A 448 -11.92 15.29 21.72
C ASN A 448 -11.13 14.02 21.38
N LYS A 449 -11.19 13.63 20.11
CA LYS A 449 -10.53 12.41 19.62
C LYS A 449 -9.00 12.57 19.64
N TYR A 450 -8.34 11.96 20.63
CA TYR A 450 -6.89 11.90 20.70
C TYR A 450 -6.34 10.63 20.05
N THR A 451 -6.02 10.69 18.75
CA THR A 451 -5.69 9.50 17.95
C THR A 451 -4.21 9.20 17.76
N LYS A 452 -3.31 10.12 18.13
CA LYS A 452 -1.89 9.97 17.80
C LYS A 452 -1.06 9.71 19.04
N ARG A 453 -0.44 8.52 19.10
CA ARG A 453 0.65 8.17 20.02
C ARG A 453 0.36 8.53 21.48
N LEU A 454 -0.89 8.35 21.91
CA LEU A 454 -1.36 8.66 23.27
C LEU A 454 -0.41 8.09 24.32
N THR A 455 -0.07 6.81 24.20
CA THR A 455 0.88 6.13 25.10
C THR A 455 2.27 6.77 25.11
N GLN A 456 2.79 7.24 23.98
CA GLN A 456 4.11 7.90 23.94
C GLN A 456 4.07 9.30 24.54
N THR A 457 2.98 10.04 24.31
CA THR A 457 2.79 11.37 24.91
C THR A 457 2.67 11.25 26.43
N LEU A 458 1.81 10.34 26.91
CA LEU A 458 1.60 10.11 28.33
C LEU A 458 2.86 9.61 29.02
N ARG A 459 3.60 8.68 28.40
CA ARG A 459 4.91 8.24 28.91
C ARG A 459 5.92 9.40 28.98
N GLY A 460 5.94 10.27 27.96
CA GLY A 460 6.82 11.45 27.98
C GLY A 460 6.42 12.52 29.01
N ILE A 461 5.16 12.49 29.49
CA ILE A 461 4.69 13.30 30.62
C ILE A 461 5.11 12.64 31.93
N SER A 462 4.88 11.33 32.09
CA SER A 462 5.24 10.59 33.31
C SER A 462 6.75 10.56 33.57
N GLU A 463 7.59 10.45 32.54
CA GLU A 463 9.06 10.49 32.68
C GLU A 463 9.62 11.85 33.15
N LYS A 464 8.81 12.93 33.11
CA LYS A 464 9.21 14.29 33.51
C LYS A 464 8.69 14.73 34.88
N CYS A 465 7.70 14.01 35.42
CA CYS A 465 7.15 14.21 36.76
C CYS A 465 7.89 13.31 37.74
#